data_AF-A0A1F7Y3X1-F1
#
_entry.id   AF-A0A1F7Y3X1-F1
#
_cell.length_a   1.000
_cell.length_b   1.000
_cell.length_c   1.000
_cell.angle_alpha   90.00
_cell.angle_beta   90.00
_cell.angle_gamma   90.00
#
_symmetry.space_group_name_H-M   'P 1'
#
loop_
_entity.id
_entity.type
_entity.pdbx_description
1 polymer ?
#
loop_
_entity_poly.entity_id
_entity_poly.type
_entity_poly.pdbx_seq_one_letter_code
_entity_poly.pdbx_strand_id
1 'polypeptide(L)'
;MKLFGYDFWQFRLWSLISFTGLLFLIFLISYNLGGLIALVVVQLWLWSVPQLFIQFSYESYGEHTALFYLLLSFYTFYLSYTSKKKKYILITLSGLLFSLSVLTKYLFVISGVGFGIIALWQLLKQANKKEVIKSWGLWFAFFIIPIVFFELYRYLFLVTNFGTYAWQATTDDFILHFKSNGGGFNLKSLDWNFISKKAGFWEQVGVRFEIAWLSFLALSYFYFKKVKEEKLVLNMLLYFAFISTSLWFIFASPFGWTRHVWHGLIIGMILLITGITSMLKSKTSKLLFFIIFIVTVSTGSLINRDNFEFGFLLNQDTIDSWHAKRNEKGIQGLPSNPILSLKDQIGLKTFFSNNINDNDKVYYLGWLLVSEASPIVDKMFFSIDRYFKIGQINPNGGQSYLIFGPYQKGKLSIVGLNYHDKKVAWLCQEIVYENPSYTLCKLKSNLKYENKAYE
;
A
#
# COMPACT_ATOMS: atom_id res chain seq x y z
N MET A 1 21.74 -0.07 -1.77
CA MET A 1 22.28 1.29 -2.01
C MET A 1 23.71 1.39 -1.46
N LYS A 2 23.94 1.61 -0.15
CA LYS A 2 25.33 1.72 0.39
C LYS A 2 26.26 0.51 0.17
N LEU A 3 25.73 -0.71 0.03
CA LEU A 3 26.53 -1.94 -0.10
C LEU A 3 26.83 -2.37 -1.55
N PHE A 4 26.02 -1.93 -2.52
CA PHE A 4 26.07 -2.46 -3.88
C PHE A 4 26.15 -1.37 -4.97
N GLY A 5 26.13 -0.08 -4.60
CA GLY A 5 26.13 1.05 -5.54
C GLY A 5 24.73 1.66 -5.76
N TYR A 6 24.55 2.36 -6.88
CA TYR A 6 23.27 2.92 -7.34
C TYR A 6 22.92 2.33 -8.71
N ASP A 7 22.08 1.29 -8.70
CA ASP A 7 21.58 0.67 -9.92
C ASP A 7 20.12 0.21 -9.79
N PHE A 8 19.42 0.10 -10.91
CA PHE A 8 17.98 -0.12 -11.02
C PHE A 8 17.49 -1.34 -10.25
N TRP A 9 18.23 -2.46 -10.31
CA TRP A 9 17.85 -3.70 -9.65
C TRP A 9 17.82 -3.55 -8.11
N GLN A 10 18.60 -2.61 -7.55
CA GLN A 10 18.73 -2.44 -6.10
C GLN A 10 17.54 -1.71 -5.48
N PHE A 11 16.93 -0.79 -6.24
CA PHE A 11 15.69 -0.13 -5.86
C PHE A 11 14.50 -1.11 -5.80
N ARG A 12 14.63 -2.26 -6.48
CA ARG A 12 13.61 -3.31 -6.56
C ARG A 12 13.91 -4.53 -5.70
N LEU A 13 15.18 -4.73 -5.32
CA LEU A 13 15.62 -5.92 -4.60
C LEU A 13 14.85 -6.13 -3.30
N TRP A 14 14.71 -5.09 -2.48
CA TRP A 14 14.00 -5.20 -1.20
C TRP A 14 12.51 -5.49 -1.41
N SER A 15 11.86 -4.79 -2.35
CA SER A 15 10.47 -5.04 -2.74
C SER A 15 10.27 -6.50 -3.17
N LEU A 16 11.12 -7.00 -4.07
CA LEU A 16 11.10 -8.39 -4.54
C LEU A 16 11.25 -9.39 -3.39
N ILE A 17 12.25 -9.20 -2.51
CA ILE A 17 12.45 -10.07 -1.33
C ILE A 17 11.21 -10.06 -0.44
N SER A 18 10.66 -8.87 -0.16
CA SER A 18 9.48 -8.73 0.69
C SER A 18 8.23 -9.32 0.05
N PHE A 19 8.10 -9.26 -1.27
CA PHE A 19 7.02 -9.87 -2.03
C PHE A 19 7.11 -11.40 -2.02
N THR A 20 8.30 -11.97 -2.23
CA THR A 20 8.53 -13.41 -2.08
C THR A 20 8.21 -13.87 -0.65
N GLY A 21 8.66 -13.12 0.36
CA GLY A 21 8.34 -13.37 1.76
C GLY A 21 6.84 -13.28 2.06
N LEU A 22 6.14 -12.32 1.43
CA LEU A 22 4.69 -12.17 1.53
C LEU A 22 3.98 -13.40 0.98
N LEU A 23 4.33 -13.86 -0.22
CA LEU A 23 3.73 -15.07 -0.81
C LEU A 23 3.94 -16.29 0.09
N PHE A 24 5.15 -16.47 0.61
CA PHE A 24 5.43 -17.54 1.56
C PHE A 24 4.53 -17.46 2.80
N LEU A 25 4.36 -16.27 3.39
CA LEU A 25 3.47 -16.08 4.54
C LEU A 25 1.99 -16.31 4.20
N ILE A 26 1.53 -15.88 3.04
CA ILE A 26 0.15 -16.12 2.58
C ILE A 26 -0.10 -17.64 2.50
N PHE A 27 0.82 -18.40 1.89
CA PHE A 27 0.70 -19.87 1.82
C PHE A 27 0.80 -20.51 3.20
N LEU A 28 1.74 -20.07 4.04
CA LEU A 28 1.93 -20.60 5.39
C LEU A 28 0.69 -20.40 6.27
N ILE A 29 0.12 -19.18 6.26
CA ILE A 29 -1.08 -18.86 7.02
C ILE A 29 -2.28 -19.64 6.48
N SER A 30 -2.46 -19.69 5.17
CA SER A 30 -3.57 -20.40 4.52
C SER A 30 -3.52 -21.90 4.79
N TYR A 31 -2.34 -22.50 4.72
CA TYR A 31 -2.11 -23.90 5.08
C TYR A 31 -2.38 -24.13 6.57
N ASN A 32 -1.85 -23.27 7.45
CA ASN A 32 -2.05 -23.43 8.89
C ASN A 32 -3.54 -23.33 9.25
N LEU A 33 -4.31 -22.42 8.65
CA LEU A 33 -5.72 -22.22 8.99
C LEU A 33 -6.64 -23.22 8.28
N GLY A 34 -6.50 -23.42 6.96
CA GLY A 34 -7.42 -24.20 6.13
C GLY A 34 -6.88 -25.55 5.63
N GLY A 35 -5.57 -25.79 5.72
CA GLY A 35 -4.91 -27.00 5.23
C GLY A 35 -4.65 -26.99 3.71
N LEU A 36 -4.38 -28.17 3.14
CA LEU A 36 -3.99 -28.31 1.73
C LEU A 36 -5.02 -27.74 0.74
N ILE A 37 -6.31 -27.96 0.99
CA ILE A 37 -7.38 -27.44 0.12
C ILE A 37 -7.33 -25.91 0.05
N ALA A 38 -7.12 -25.23 1.19
CA ALA A 38 -7.03 -23.77 1.20
C ALA A 38 -5.82 -23.27 0.44
N LEU A 39 -4.68 -23.97 0.56
CA LEU A 39 -3.47 -23.65 -0.18
C LEU A 39 -3.70 -23.76 -1.70
N VAL A 40 -4.36 -24.83 -2.17
CA VAL A 40 -4.69 -25.00 -3.60
C VAL A 40 -5.62 -23.89 -4.09
N VAL A 41 -6.67 -23.56 -3.33
CA VAL A 41 -7.62 -22.50 -3.71
C VAL A 41 -6.93 -21.12 -3.72
N VAL A 42 -6.05 -20.83 -2.76
CA VAL A 42 -5.24 -19.61 -2.78
C VAL A 42 -4.34 -19.56 -4.01
N GLN A 43 -3.68 -20.67 -4.37
CA GLN A 43 -2.85 -20.74 -5.58
C GLN A 43 -3.67 -20.43 -6.84
N LEU A 44 -4.85 -21.04 -6.98
CA LEU A 44 -5.75 -20.80 -8.11
C LEU A 44 -6.23 -19.35 -8.16
N TRP A 45 -6.51 -18.74 -7.01
CA TRP A 45 -6.89 -17.33 -6.93
C TRP A 45 -5.75 -16.38 -7.32
N LEU A 46 -4.52 -16.64 -6.85
CA LEU A 46 -3.34 -15.85 -7.24
C LEU A 46 -3.13 -15.89 -8.76
N TRP A 47 -3.41 -17.03 -9.40
CA TRP A 47 -3.35 -17.17 -10.86
C TRP A 47 -4.50 -16.52 -11.61
N SER A 48 -5.68 -16.43 -11.00
CA SER A 48 -6.86 -15.89 -11.67
C SER A 48 -7.03 -14.37 -11.54
N VAL A 49 -6.29 -13.75 -10.61
CA VAL A 49 -6.29 -12.30 -10.35
C VAL A 49 -4.86 -11.74 -10.30
N PRO A 50 -4.03 -11.95 -11.34
CA PRO A 50 -2.63 -11.53 -11.34
C PRO A 50 -2.43 -10.01 -11.17
N GLN A 51 -3.41 -9.20 -11.59
CA GLN A 51 -3.42 -7.74 -11.44
C GLN A 51 -3.30 -7.27 -9.97
N LEU A 52 -3.66 -8.12 -8.99
CA LEU A 52 -3.50 -7.79 -7.58
C LEU A 52 -2.05 -7.82 -7.09
N PHE A 53 -1.17 -8.54 -7.78
CA PHE A 53 0.14 -8.91 -7.25
C PHE A 53 1.29 -8.48 -8.15
N ILE A 54 1.08 -8.49 -9.47
CA ILE A 54 2.18 -8.36 -10.42
C ILE A 54 2.91 -7.02 -10.30
N GLN A 55 2.20 -5.91 -10.16
CA GLN A 55 2.86 -4.61 -10.02
C GLN A 55 3.57 -4.41 -8.70
N PHE A 56 3.06 -5.00 -7.62
CA PHE A 56 3.76 -4.98 -6.34
C PHE A 56 5.07 -5.78 -6.38
N SER A 57 5.22 -6.71 -7.32
CA SER A 57 6.48 -7.42 -7.54
C SER A 57 7.51 -6.63 -8.36
N TYR A 58 7.06 -5.72 -9.24
CA TYR A 58 7.95 -5.01 -10.16
C TYR A 58 8.18 -3.54 -9.82
N GLU A 59 7.25 -2.90 -9.12
CA GLU A 59 7.35 -1.50 -8.70
C GLU A 59 7.67 -1.40 -7.21
N SER A 60 8.38 -0.33 -6.83
CA SER A 60 8.85 -0.10 -5.46
C SER A 60 7.74 0.43 -4.53
N TYR A 61 6.56 -0.19 -4.59
CA TYR A 61 5.43 0.12 -3.69
C TYR A 61 5.71 -0.35 -2.26
N GLY A 62 5.34 0.46 -1.27
CA GLY A 62 5.47 0.09 0.14
C GLY A 62 4.38 -0.87 0.64
N GLU A 63 3.27 -1.05 -0.09
CA GLU A 63 2.09 -1.82 0.34
C GLU A 63 2.40 -3.28 0.66
N HIS A 64 3.08 -3.98 -0.25
CA HIS A 64 3.37 -5.40 -0.08
C HIS A 64 4.43 -5.63 0.99
N THR A 65 5.42 -4.75 1.10
CA THR A 65 6.41 -4.77 2.19
C THR A 65 5.74 -4.53 3.55
N ALA A 66 4.82 -3.55 3.64
CA ALA A 66 4.07 -3.29 4.86
C ALA A 66 3.18 -4.49 5.24
N LEU A 67 2.52 -5.13 4.28
CA LEU A 67 1.71 -6.34 4.51
C LEU A 67 2.56 -7.55 4.90
N PHE A 68 3.73 -7.72 4.29
CA PHE A 68 4.69 -8.74 4.70
C PHE A 68 5.03 -8.62 6.18
N TYR A 69 5.41 -7.42 6.63
CA TYR A 69 5.70 -7.17 8.04
C TYR A 69 4.48 -7.34 8.95
N LEU A 70 3.28 -6.93 8.51
CA LEU A 70 2.04 -7.12 9.27
C LEU A 70 1.73 -8.60 9.48
N LEU A 71 1.74 -9.41 8.41
CA LEU A 71 1.45 -10.84 8.50
C LEU A 71 2.53 -11.57 9.30
N LEU A 72 3.80 -11.17 9.17
CA LEU A 72 4.88 -11.72 9.99
C LEU A 72 4.68 -11.37 11.48
N SER A 73 4.23 -10.15 11.78
CA SER A 73 3.87 -9.73 13.13
C SER A 73 2.71 -10.54 13.68
N PHE A 74 1.66 -10.78 12.90
CA PHE A 74 0.53 -11.62 13.31
C PHE A 74 0.94 -13.06 13.56
N TYR A 75 1.75 -13.62 12.67
CA TYR A 75 2.21 -15.00 12.78
C TYR A 75 3.15 -15.19 13.97
N THR A 76 4.09 -14.28 14.19
CA THR A 76 4.99 -14.30 15.36
C THR A 76 4.22 -14.12 16.68
N PHE A 77 3.21 -13.25 16.71
CA PHE A 77 2.32 -13.12 17.87
C PHE A 77 1.56 -14.41 18.14
N TYR A 78 1.02 -15.05 17.10
CA TYR A 78 0.39 -16.36 17.18
C TYR A 78 1.34 -17.43 17.75
N LEU A 79 2.58 -17.49 17.26
CA LEU A 79 3.60 -18.41 17.80
C LEU A 79 3.94 -18.14 19.27
N SER A 80 3.87 -16.88 19.71
CA SER A 80 4.08 -16.55 21.13
C SER A 80 3.00 -17.15 22.03
N TYR A 81 1.80 -17.34 21.50
CA TYR A 81 0.67 -17.92 22.20
C TYR A 81 0.78 -19.45 22.29
N THR A 82 1.37 -20.09 21.28
CA THR A 82 1.56 -21.55 21.26
C THR A 82 2.88 -22.00 21.92
N SER A 83 3.88 -21.12 22.03
CA SER A 83 5.20 -21.45 22.58
C SER A 83 5.45 -20.87 23.97
N LYS A 84 5.49 -21.71 25.02
CA LYS A 84 5.82 -21.27 26.39
C LYS A 84 7.28 -20.81 26.55
N LYS A 85 8.24 -21.48 25.90
CA LYS A 85 9.68 -21.22 26.10
C LYS A 85 10.17 -19.91 25.47
N LYS A 86 9.58 -19.48 24.36
CA LYS A 86 10.03 -18.31 23.57
C LYS A 86 9.03 -17.15 23.59
N LYS A 87 8.03 -17.19 24.48
CA LYS A 87 6.91 -16.25 24.55
C LYS A 87 7.34 -14.79 24.41
N TYR A 88 8.20 -14.30 25.31
CA TYR A 88 8.57 -12.88 25.34
C TYR A 88 9.40 -12.42 24.13
N ILE A 89 10.27 -13.28 23.60
CA ILE A 89 11.04 -12.99 22.37
C ILE A 89 10.10 -12.84 21.19
N LEU A 90 9.12 -13.73 21.06
CA LEU A 90 8.14 -13.69 19.97
C LEU A 90 7.19 -12.49 20.08
N ILE A 91 6.79 -12.11 21.29
CA ILE A 91 6.00 -10.88 21.54
C ILE A 91 6.81 -9.64 21.14
N THR A 92 8.07 -9.57 21.55
CA THR A 92 9.00 -8.49 21.21
C THR A 92 9.15 -8.37 19.69
N LEU A 93 9.41 -9.49 19.02
CA LEU A 93 9.55 -9.55 17.57
C LEU A 93 8.25 -9.12 16.86
N SER A 94 7.09 -9.54 17.36
CA SER A 94 5.80 -9.11 16.82
C SER A 94 5.62 -7.59 16.90
N GLY A 95 5.93 -6.97 18.04
CA GLY A 95 5.87 -5.51 18.21
C GLY A 95 6.81 -4.78 17.23
N LEU A 96 8.07 -5.24 17.15
CA LEU A 96 9.05 -4.71 16.19
C LEU A 96 8.57 -4.79 14.74
N LEU A 97 8.03 -5.94 14.32
CA LEU A 97 7.55 -6.15 12.97
C LEU A 97 6.32 -5.30 12.65
N PHE A 98 5.40 -5.13 13.61
CA PHE A 98 4.27 -4.24 13.41
C PHE A 98 4.72 -2.78 13.29
N SER A 99 5.73 -2.38 14.05
CA SER A 99 6.38 -1.07 13.93
C SER A 99 6.92 -0.83 12.52
N LEU A 100 7.65 -1.81 11.96
CA LEU A 100 8.18 -1.74 10.59
C LEU A 100 7.07 -1.68 9.54
N SER A 101 5.94 -2.37 9.75
CA SER A 101 4.77 -2.27 8.88
C SER A 101 4.22 -0.84 8.84
N VAL A 102 4.04 -0.20 10.02
CA VAL A 102 3.55 1.18 10.13
C VAL A 102 4.55 2.18 9.56
N LEU A 103 5.85 2.03 9.83
CA LEU A 103 6.91 2.88 9.28
C LEU A 103 7.01 2.77 7.75
N THR A 104 6.74 1.58 7.20
CA THR A 104 6.68 1.40 5.74
C THR A 104 5.44 2.09 5.16
N LYS A 105 4.28 1.94 5.81
CA LYS A 105 3.04 2.60 5.39
C LYS A 105 2.10 2.86 6.57
N TYR A 106 1.95 4.14 6.94
CA TYR A 106 1.18 4.58 8.11
C TYR A 106 -0.25 4.03 8.17
N LEU A 107 -0.88 3.80 7.02
CA LEU A 107 -2.24 3.26 6.92
C LEU A 107 -2.42 1.92 7.67
N PHE A 108 -1.36 1.12 7.78
CA PHE A 108 -1.37 -0.18 8.45
C PHE A 108 -1.60 -0.08 9.96
N VAL A 109 -1.50 1.12 10.56
CA VAL A 109 -1.86 1.34 11.97
C VAL A 109 -3.31 0.94 12.25
N ILE A 110 -4.21 1.08 11.27
CA ILE A 110 -5.63 0.71 11.37
C ILE A 110 -5.79 -0.80 11.60
N SER A 111 -4.91 -1.62 11.03
CA SER A 111 -4.89 -3.07 11.25
C SER A 111 -4.47 -3.44 12.69
N GLY A 112 -3.89 -2.50 13.44
CA GLY A 112 -3.52 -2.65 14.85
C GLY A 112 -4.70 -2.84 15.81
N VAL A 113 -5.92 -2.51 15.38
CA VAL A 113 -7.16 -2.75 16.15
C VAL A 113 -7.29 -4.21 16.56
N GLY A 114 -6.83 -5.15 15.72
CA GLY A 114 -6.83 -6.58 16.06
C GLY A 114 -6.00 -6.91 17.30
N PHE A 115 -4.84 -6.28 17.47
CA PHE A 115 -4.03 -6.43 18.68
C PHE A 115 -4.76 -5.90 19.92
N GLY A 116 -5.37 -4.71 19.82
CA GLY A 116 -6.12 -4.11 20.92
C GLY A 116 -7.29 -4.97 21.39
N ILE A 117 -8.03 -5.59 20.46
CA ILE A 117 -9.15 -6.49 20.80
C ILE A 117 -8.66 -7.75 21.51
N ILE A 118 -7.54 -8.34 21.07
CA ILE A 118 -6.95 -9.50 21.74
C ILE A 118 -6.41 -9.13 23.12
N ALA A 119 -5.83 -7.94 23.27
CA ALA A 119 -5.39 -7.43 24.56
C ALA A 119 -6.56 -7.33 25.55
N LEU A 120 -7.66 -6.73 25.12
CA LEU A 120 -8.88 -6.63 25.91
C LEU A 120 -9.43 -8.02 26.27
N TRP A 121 -9.51 -8.92 25.29
CA TRP A 121 -9.98 -10.29 25.49
C TRP A 121 -9.14 -11.05 26.53
N GLN A 122 -7.80 -10.93 26.46
CA GLN A 122 -6.90 -11.56 27.43
C GLN A 122 -7.03 -10.95 28.83
N LEU A 123 -7.16 -9.63 28.94
CA LEU A 123 -7.37 -8.94 30.22
C LEU A 123 -8.68 -9.35 30.92
N LEU A 124 -9.73 -9.62 30.13
CA LEU A 124 -11.03 -10.04 30.64
C LEU A 124 -11.05 -11.54 31.03
N LYS A 125 -10.38 -12.41 30.26
CA LYS A 125 -10.46 -13.87 30.46
C LYS A 125 -9.37 -14.47 31.35
N GLN A 126 -8.16 -13.90 31.39
CA GLN A 126 -7.06 -14.54 32.12
C GLN A 126 -7.04 -14.13 33.60
N ALA A 127 -6.89 -15.11 34.48
CA ALA A 127 -6.78 -14.89 35.93
C ALA A 127 -5.52 -14.06 36.29
N ASN A 128 -4.39 -14.31 35.63
CA ASN A 128 -3.15 -13.58 35.88
C ASN A 128 -3.03 -12.31 35.02
N LYS A 129 -3.74 -11.26 35.44
CA LYS A 129 -3.73 -9.95 34.78
C LYS A 129 -2.34 -9.31 34.70
N LYS A 130 -1.47 -9.54 35.69
CA LYS A 130 -0.10 -8.99 35.72
C LYS A 130 0.74 -9.51 34.55
N GLU A 131 0.62 -10.80 34.24
CA GLU A 131 1.34 -11.41 33.12
C GLU A 131 0.83 -10.92 31.76
N VAL A 132 -0.48 -10.66 31.64
CA VAL A 132 -1.08 -10.03 30.46
C VAL A 132 -0.53 -8.61 30.28
N ILE A 133 -0.57 -7.78 31.32
CA ILE A 133 -0.06 -6.41 31.28
C ILE A 133 1.42 -6.37 30.91
N LYS A 134 2.24 -7.27 31.49
CA LYS A 134 3.67 -7.38 31.16
C LYS A 134 3.88 -7.74 29.69
N SER A 135 3.11 -8.71 29.17
CA SER A 135 3.19 -9.15 27.78
C SER A 135 2.85 -8.01 26.81
N TRP A 136 1.76 -7.29 27.07
CA TRP A 136 1.34 -6.16 26.24
C TRP A 136 2.22 -4.93 26.40
N GLY A 137 2.75 -4.67 27.60
CA GLY A 137 3.73 -3.62 27.83
C GLY A 137 5.01 -3.86 27.04
N LEU A 138 5.48 -5.13 26.98
CA LEU A 138 6.62 -5.51 26.15
C LEU A 138 6.31 -5.34 24.65
N TRP A 139 5.15 -5.82 24.20
CA TRP A 139 4.72 -5.65 22.80
C TRP A 139 4.68 -4.16 22.40
N PHE A 140 4.07 -3.33 23.24
CA PHE A 140 3.89 -1.90 23.00
C PHE A 140 5.24 -1.15 23.02
N ALA A 141 6.12 -1.46 23.97
CA ALA A 141 7.46 -0.87 24.01
C ALA A 141 8.20 -1.13 22.69
N PHE A 142 8.21 -2.38 22.22
CA PHE A 142 8.89 -2.74 20.98
C PHE A 142 8.15 -2.33 19.70
N PHE A 143 6.87 -2.01 19.78
CA PHE A 143 6.14 -1.31 18.72
C PHE A 143 6.58 0.16 18.60
N ILE A 144 6.75 0.86 19.71
CA ILE A 144 7.09 2.29 19.73
C ILE A 144 8.58 2.55 19.47
N ILE A 145 9.47 1.70 19.98
CA ILE A 145 10.93 1.89 19.90
C ILE A 145 11.40 2.19 18.46
N PRO A 146 11.11 1.38 17.43
CA PRO A 146 11.60 1.68 16.08
C PRO A 146 11.03 2.98 15.50
N ILE A 147 9.79 3.34 15.86
CA ILE A 147 9.17 4.61 15.43
C ILE A 147 9.97 5.78 16.01
N VAL A 148 10.26 5.74 17.32
CA VAL A 148 11.04 6.79 17.99
C VAL A 148 12.44 6.89 17.40
N PHE A 149 13.13 5.76 17.18
CA PHE A 149 14.46 5.76 16.58
C PHE A 149 14.46 6.31 15.15
N PHE A 150 13.47 5.95 14.33
CA PHE A 150 13.33 6.48 12.98
C PHE A 150 13.10 8.00 12.99
N GLU A 151 12.21 8.48 13.85
CA GLU A 151 11.92 9.90 13.98
C GLU A 151 13.11 10.71 14.51
N LEU A 152 13.83 10.17 15.49
CA LEU A 152 15.06 10.77 16.00
C LEU A 152 16.14 10.83 14.92
N TYR A 153 16.33 9.75 14.17
CA TYR A 153 17.26 9.71 13.04
C TYR A 153 16.87 10.75 11.97
N ARG A 154 15.60 10.81 11.59
CA ARG A 154 15.06 11.77 10.62
C ARG A 154 15.31 13.20 11.07
N TYR A 155 14.99 13.51 12.32
CA TYR A 155 15.23 14.82 12.91
C TYR A 155 16.72 15.20 12.88
N LEU A 156 17.59 14.33 13.43
CA LEU A 156 19.02 14.58 13.48
C LEU A 156 19.60 14.77 12.08
N PHE A 157 19.30 13.87 11.14
CA PHE A 157 19.79 13.95 9.77
C PHE A 157 19.36 15.25 9.06
N LEU A 158 18.09 15.64 9.19
CA LEU A 158 17.58 16.85 8.54
C LEU A 158 18.19 18.11 9.15
N VAL A 159 18.28 18.19 10.47
CA VAL A 159 18.83 19.36 11.16
C VAL A 159 20.32 19.51 10.91
N THR A 160 21.10 18.42 10.95
CA THR A 160 22.56 18.50 10.76
C THR A 160 22.94 18.86 9.33
N ASN A 161 22.20 18.39 8.32
CA ASN A 161 22.56 18.60 6.92
C ASN A 161 21.87 19.80 6.27
N PHE A 162 20.66 20.17 6.74
CA PHE A 162 19.81 21.15 6.08
C PHE A 162 19.20 22.20 7.03
N GLY A 163 19.53 22.14 8.32
CA GLY A 163 19.02 23.06 9.34
C GLY A 163 17.60 22.75 9.81
N THR A 164 17.15 23.45 10.85
CA THR A 164 15.82 23.27 11.48
C THR A 164 14.64 23.55 10.54
N TYR A 165 14.84 24.44 9.57
CA TYR A 165 13.85 24.74 8.54
C TYR A 165 13.47 23.51 7.70
N ALA A 166 14.42 22.61 7.39
CA ALA A 166 14.15 21.43 6.59
C ALA A 166 13.29 20.41 7.33
N TRP A 167 13.52 20.26 8.64
CA TRP A 167 12.65 19.46 9.51
C TRP A 167 11.22 20.01 9.53
N GLN A 168 11.06 21.33 9.71
CA GLN A 168 9.74 21.96 9.69
C GLN A 168 9.04 21.77 8.35
N ALA A 169 9.72 22.07 7.24
CA ALA A 169 9.15 21.94 5.90
C ALA A 169 8.72 20.49 5.58
N THR A 170 9.56 19.50 5.88
CA THR A 170 9.22 18.08 5.65
C THR A 170 8.09 17.59 6.56
N THR A 171 7.99 18.14 7.77
CA THR A 171 6.88 17.85 8.69
C THR A 171 5.57 18.48 8.21
N ASP A 172 5.62 19.72 7.75
CA ASP A 172 4.48 20.43 7.18
C ASP A 172 3.98 19.74 5.91
N ASP A 173 4.90 19.34 5.03
CA ASP A 173 4.57 18.55 3.82
C ASP A 173 3.94 17.21 4.21
N PHE A 174 4.47 16.51 5.23
CA PHE A 174 3.89 15.28 5.73
C PHE A 174 2.46 15.49 6.27
N ILE A 175 2.24 16.54 7.06
CA ILE A 175 0.92 16.89 7.61
C ILE A 175 -0.04 17.26 6.48
N LEU A 176 0.41 18.06 5.52
CA LEU A 176 -0.36 18.45 4.34
C LEU A 176 -0.76 17.20 3.55
N HIS A 177 0.20 16.32 3.25
CA HIS A 177 -0.06 15.06 2.56
C HIS A 177 -0.95 14.12 3.36
N PHE A 178 -0.83 14.07 4.68
CA PHE A 178 -1.71 13.26 5.51
C PHE A 178 -3.15 13.80 5.47
N LYS A 179 -3.32 15.13 5.51
CA LYS A 179 -4.62 15.77 5.36
C LYS A 179 -5.20 15.58 3.96
N SER A 180 -4.39 15.77 2.91
CA SER A 180 -4.82 15.72 1.50
C SER A 180 -5.00 14.30 0.97
N ASN A 181 -4.20 13.31 1.39
CA ASN A 181 -4.35 11.90 1.01
C ASN A 181 -5.32 11.10 1.92
N GLY A 182 -6.10 11.79 2.76
CA GLY A 182 -7.23 11.16 3.42
C GLY A 182 -6.98 10.52 4.78
N GLY A 183 -5.99 11.02 5.52
CA GLY A 183 -5.97 10.90 6.98
C GLY A 183 -7.05 11.75 7.67
N GLY A 184 -7.75 12.61 6.93
CA GLY A 184 -8.87 13.41 7.43
C GLY A 184 -10.16 12.58 7.53
N PHE A 185 -10.63 12.33 8.75
CA PHE A 185 -12.00 11.91 9.03
C PHE A 185 -12.97 13.04 8.66
N ASN A 186 -13.31 13.19 7.39
CA ASN A 186 -14.36 14.13 6.99
C ASN A 186 -15.71 13.39 6.94
N LEU A 187 -16.33 13.25 8.12
CA LEU A 187 -17.69 12.68 8.26
C LEU A 187 -18.79 13.70 7.93
N LYS A 188 -18.44 14.93 7.57
CA LYS A 188 -19.43 15.96 7.20
C LYS A 188 -19.89 15.65 5.77
N SER A 189 -21.19 15.38 5.62
CA SER A 189 -21.89 14.93 4.40
C SER A 189 -21.36 13.62 3.79
N LEU A 190 -21.87 12.50 4.28
CA LEU A 190 -21.65 11.19 3.66
C LEU A 190 -22.38 11.10 2.30
N ASP A 191 -21.62 11.03 1.22
CA ASP A 191 -22.16 10.65 -0.09
C ASP A 191 -22.40 9.14 -0.13
N TRP A 192 -23.66 8.73 0.07
CA TRP A 192 -24.06 7.32 0.08
C TRP A 192 -23.81 6.61 -1.25
N ASN A 193 -23.85 7.32 -2.39
CA ASN A 193 -23.51 6.72 -3.68
C ASN A 193 -22.02 6.38 -3.74
N PHE A 194 -21.16 7.28 -3.24
CA PHE A 194 -19.73 7.03 -3.16
C PHE A 194 -19.38 5.93 -2.15
N ILE A 195 -20.07 5.88 -1.00
CA ILE A 195 -19.92 4.80 -0.01
C ILE A 195 -20.29 3.45 -0.61
N SER A 196 -21.42 3.36 -1.31
CA SER A 196 -21.86 2.14 -1.99
C SER A 196 -20.84 1.68 -3.03
N LYS A 197 -20.32 2.62 -3.83
CA LYS A 197 -19.23 2.37 -4.78
C LYS A 197 -17.99 1.79 -4.07
N LYS A 198 -17.55 2.41 -2.97
CA LYS A 198 -16.40 1.92 -2.18
C LYS A 198 -16.64 0.55 -1.58
N ALA A 199 -17.85 0.24 -1.09
CA ALA A 199 -18.20 -1.09 -0.58
C ALA A 199 -18.07 -2.18 -1.67
N GLY A 200 -18.20 -1.78 -2.93
CA GLY A 200 -17.97 -2.55 -4.15
C GLY A 200 -16.50 -2.90 -4.46
N PHE A 201 -15.53 -2.60 -3.59
CA PHE A 201 -14.10 -2.85 -3.88
C PHE A 201 -13.78 -4.33 -4.16
N TRP A 202 -14.62 -5.26 -3.72
CA TRP A 202 -14.54 -6.69 -4.01
C TRP A 202 -14.74 -7.02 -5.49
N GLU A 203 -15.49 -6.21 -6.22
CA GLU A 203 -15.72 -6.43 -7.64
C GLU A 203 -14.42 -6.37 -8.45
N GLN A 204 -13.43 -5.61 -7.96
CA GLN A 204 -12.10 -5.49 -8.57
C GLN A 204 -11.33 -6.81 -8.58
N VAL A 205 -11.71 -7.75 -7.71
CA VAL A 205 -11.14 -9.11 -7.63
C VAL A 205 -12.13 -10.17 -8.11
N GLY A 206 -13.14 -9.74 -8.87
CA GLY A 206 -14.15 -10.60 -9.49
C GLY A 206 -15.22 -11.15 -8.53
N VAL A 207 -15.22 -10.73 -7.26
CA VAL A 207 -16.19 -11.18 -6.25
C VAL A 207 -17.27 -10.11 -6.09
N ARG A 208 -18.55 -10.47 -6.28
CA ARG A 208 -19.65 -9.52 -6.01
C ARG A 208 -19.68 -9.11 -4.54
N PHE A 209 -19.87 -7.82 -4.28
CA PHE A 209 -19.68 -7.27 -2.95
C PHE A 209 -20.70 -7.78 -1.94
N GLU A 210 -21.98 -7.93 -2.33
CA GLU A 210 -23.04 -8.45 -1.45
C GLU A 210 -22.68 -9.83 -0.91
N ILE A 211 -22.10 -10.65 -1.77
CA ILE A 211 -21.70 -12.03 -1.46
C ILE A 211 -20.49 -12.03 -0.52
N ALA A 212 -19.49 -11.18 -0.80
CA ALA A 212 -18.33 -11.06 0.07
C ALA A 212 -18.78 -10.70 1.49
N TRP A 213 -19.60 -9.64 1.64
CA TRP A 213 -20.09 -9.17 2.93
C TRP A 213 -20.96 -10.19 3.66
N LEU A 214 -21.92 -10.83 2.98
CA LEU A 214 -22.74 -11.90 3.55
C LEU A 214 -21.88 -13.10 3.99
N SER A 215 -20.86 -13.45 3.21
CA SER A 215 -19.91 -14.50 3.55
C SER A 215 -19.13 -14.15 4.81
N PHE A 216 -18.63 -12.91 4.97
CA PHE A 216 -17.92 -12.51 6.20
C PHE A 216 -18.82 -12.51 7.43
N LEU A 217 -20.08 -12.10 7.30
CA LEU A 217 -21.07 -12.20 8.38
C LEU A 217 -21.27 -13.67 8.79
N ALA A 218 -21.48 -14.57 7.83
CA ALA A 218 -21.64 -16.00 8.11
C ALA A 218 -20.36 -16.63 8.68
N LEU A 219 -19.20 -16.27 8.14
CA LEU A 219 -17.89 -16.78 8.56
C LEU A 219 -17.51 -16.32 9.97
N SER A 220 -17.95 -15.14 10.40
CA SER A 220 -17.70 -14.63 11.76
C SER A 220 -18.13 -15.65 12.83
N TYR A 221 -19.33 -16.22 12.71
CA TYR A 221 -19.83 -17.24 13.62
C TYR A 221 -18.90 -18.47 13.69
N PHE A 222 -18.36 -18.90 12.54
CA PHE A 222 -17.44 -20.04 12.49
C PHE A 222 -16.08 -19.70 13.10
N TYR A 223 -15.54 -18.53 12.80
CA TYR A 223 -14.27 -18.07 13.32
C TYR A 223 -14.25 -17.99 14.84
N PHE A 224 -15.34 -17.52 15.44
CA PHE A 224 -15.42 -17.34 16.89
C PHE A 224 -15.89 -18.58 17.65
N LYS A 225 -16.65 -19.50 17.02
CA LYS A 225 -17.28 -20.63 17.74
C LYS A 225 -16.72 -22.02 17.41
N LYS A 226 -16.16 -22.24 16.21
CA LYS A 226 -15.74 -23.59 15.75
C LYS A 226 -14.24 -23.75 15.51
N VAL A 227 -13.48 -22.67 15.48
CA VAL A 227 -12.02 -22.75 15.35
C VAL A 227 -11.42 -23.25 16.66
N LYS A 228 -10.45 -24.17 16.60
CA LYS A 228 -9.66 -24.60 17.76
C LYS A 228 -9.07 -23.37 18.46
N GLU A 229 -9.12 -23.33 19.79
CA GLU A 229 -8.65 -22.19 20.59
C GLU A 229 -7.25 -21.72 20.21
N GLU A 230 -6.35 -22.65 19.85
CA GLU A 230 -4.99 -22.36 19.42
C GLU A 230 -4.92 -21.40 18.21
N LYS A 231 -5.81 -21.58 17.22
CA LYS A 231 -5.83 -20.78 15.98
C LYS A 231 -6.72 -19.53 16.08
N LEU A 232 -7.44 -19.38 17.19
CA LEU A 232 -8.37 -18.26 17.41
C LEU A 232 -7.64 -16.91 17.36
N VAL A 233 -6.45 -16.82 17.95
CA VAL A 233 -5.64 -15.58 18.00
C VAL A 233 -5.32 -15.08 16.60
N LEU A 234 -4.79 -15.95 15.72
CA LEU A 234 -4.43 -15.57 14.36
C LEU A 234 -5.67 -15.17 13.55
N ASN A 235 -6.78 -15.90 13.68
CA ASN A 235 -8.04 -15.57 13.02
C ASN A 235 -8.61 -14.23 13.51
N MET A 236 -8.53 -13.93 14.80
CA MET A 236 -8.96 -12.64 15.35
C MET A 236 -8.14 -11.49 14.79
N LEU A 237 -6.80 -11.63 14.75
CA LEU A 237 -5.92 -10.62 14.17
C LEU A 237 -6.29 -10.33 12.71
N LEU A 238 -6.40 -11.38 11.89
CA LEU A 238 -6.78 -11.25 10.48
C LEU A 238 -8.18 -10.64 10.31
N TYR A 239 -9.17 -11.14 11.05
CA TYR A 239 -10.56 -10.70 10.95
C TYR A 239 -10.71 -9.22 11.32
N PHE A 240 -10.16 -8.80 12.45
CA PHE A 240 -10.26 -7.40 12.87
C PHE A 240 -9.40 -6.47 12.03
N ALA A 241 -8.26 -6.93 11.50
CA ALA A 241 -7.49 -6.16 10.52
C ALA A 241 -8.25 -5.95 9.21
N PHE A 242 -8.95 -6.98 8.73
CA PHE A 242 -9.84 -6.87 7.57
C PHE A 242 -10.97 -5.87 7.82
N ILE A 243 -11.75 -6.08 8.90
CA ILE A 243 -12.91 -5.23 9.22
C ILE A 243 -12.50 -3.78 9.45
N SER A 244 -11.45 -3.52 10.24
CA SER A 244 -11.02 -2.14 10.53
C SER A 244 -10.56 -1.41 9.27
N THR A 245 -9.80 -2.08 8.41
CA THR A 245 -9.33 -1.53 7.14
C THR A 245 -10.49 -1.23 6.20
N SER A 246 -11.42 -2.18 6.04
CA SER A 246 -12.54 -2.01 5.13
C SER A 246 -13.53 -0.95 5.62
N LEU A 247 -13.83 -0.90 6.92
CA LEU A 247 -14.68 0.15 7.49
C LEU A 247 -14.05 1.53 7.32
N TRP A 248 -12.74 1.65 7.57
CA TRP A 248 -12.04 2.90 7.30
C TRP A 248 -12.13 3.29 5.82
N PHE A 249 -11.89 2.36 4.89
CA PHE A 249 -11.96 2.67 3.46
C PHE A 249 -13.37 3.11 3.04
N ILE A 250 -14.41 2.40 3.50
CA ILE A 250 -15.80 2.67 3.13
C ILE A 250 -16.31 3.99 3.73
N PHE A 251 -16.02 4.26 5.00
CA PHE A 251 -16.66 5.37 5.72
C PHE A 251 -15.75 6.57 5.98
N ALA A 252 -14.43 6.38 6.07
CA ALA A 252 -13.50 7.43 6.48
C ALA A 252 -12.57 7.90 5.35
N SER A 253 -12.17 7.03 4.42
CA SER A 253 -11.31 7.42 3.29
C SER A 253 -12.05 8.40 2.37
N PRO A 254 -11.51 9.59 2.10
CA PRO A 254 -12.10 10.54 1.15
C PRO A 254 -11.93 10.11 -0.31
N PHE A 255 -11.05 9.15 -0.60
CA PHE A 255 -10.80 8.64 -1.95
C PHE A 255 -11.29 7.21 -2.13
N GLY A 256 -11.75 6.91 -3.33
CA GLY A 256 -12.09 5.56 -3.80
C GLY A 256 -10.89 4.92 -4.47
N TRP A 257 -9.73 4.92 -3.81
CA TRP A 257 -8.52 4.29 -4.37
C TRP A 257 -8.39 2.87 -3.83
N THR A 258 -8.70 1.87 -4.65
CA THR A 258 -8.72 0.45 -4.22
C THR A 258 -7.38 -0.01 -3.66
N ARG A 259 -6.26 0.59 -4.11
CA ARG A 259 -4.93 0.35 -3.54
C ARG A 259 -4.84 0.59 -2.03
N HIS A 260 -5.66 1.47 -1.46
CA HIS A 260 -5.66 1.74 -0.01
C HIS A 260 -6.33 0.64 0.81
N VAL A 261 -7.22 -0.17 0.21
CA VAL A 261 -7.87 -1.32 0.84
C VAL A 261 -7.28 -2.65 0.36
N TRP A 262 -6.23 -2.61 -0.46
CA TRP A 262 -5.59 -3.78 -1.05
C TRP A 262 -5.14 -4.83 -0.01
N HIS A 263 -4.57 -4.41 1.12
CA HIS A 263 -4.19 -5.36 2.17
C HIS A 263 -5.42 -5.97 2.84
N GLY A 264 -6.50 -5.20 2.98
CA GLY A 264 -7.81 -5.70 3.41
C GLY A 264 -8.36 -6.75 2.44
N LEU A 265 -8.27 -6.53 1.13
CA LEU A 265 -8.65 -7.50 0.10
C LEU A 265 -7.88 -8.82 0.25
N ILE A 266 -6.56 -8.78 0.41
CA ILE A 266 -5.73 -9.99 0.57
C ILE A 266 -6.10 -10.74 1.86
N ILE A 267 -6.15 -10.03 3.00
CA ILE A 267 -6.50 -10.65 4.28
C ILE A 267 -7.91 -11.23 4.22
N GLY A 268 -8.86 -10.50 3.63
CA GLY A 268 -10.22 -10.95 3.42
C GLY A 268 -10.29 -12.20 2.54
N MET A 269 -9.53 -12.28 1.45
CA MET A 269 -9.49 -13.49 0.61
C MET A 269 -8.91 -14.70 1.35
N ILE A 270 -7.86 -14.51 2.15
CA ILE A 270 -7.33 -15.57 3.02
C ILE A 270 -8.45 -16.06 3.95
N LEU A 271 -9.14 -15.15 4.65
CA LEU A 271 -10.26 -15.47 5.54
C LEU A 271 -11.44 -16.12 4.80
N LEU A 272 -11.76 -15.71 3.58
CA LEU A 272 -12.85 -16.31 2.83
C LEU A 272 -12.50 -17.76 2.47
N ILE A 273 -11.30 -18.00 1.96
CA ILE A 273 -10.83 -19.33 1.55
C ILE A 273 -10.66 -20.27 2.75
N THR A 274 -10.02 -19.81 3.83
CA THR A 274 -9.86 -20.63 5.05
C THR A 274 -11.20 -20.89 5.73
N GLY A 275 -12.14 -19.96 5.61
CA GLY A 275 -13.50 -20.07 6.12
C GLY A 275 -14.29 -21.16 5.40
N ILE A 276 -14.34 -21.08 4.06
CA ILE A 276 -15.00 -22.07 3.20
C ILE A 276 -14.43 -23.46 3.44
N THR A 277 -13.11 -23.60 3.45
CA THR A 277 -12.46 -24.91 3.66
C THR A 277 -12.72 -25.48 5.05
N SER A 278 -12.83 -24.64 6.08
CA SER A 278 -13.25 -25.05 7.43
C SER A 278 -14.72 -25.52 7.43
N MET A 279 -15.63 -24.81 6.76
CA MET A 279 -17.03 -25.19 6.65
C MET A 279 -17.20 -26.54 5.93
N LEU A 280 -16.42 -26.79 4.87
CA LEU A 280 -16.42 -28.05 4.13
C LEU A 280 -15.96 -29.26 4.96
N LYS A 281 -15.23 -29.06 6.07
CA LYS A 281 -14.81 -30.17 6.95
C LYS A 281 -15.91 -30.61 7.94
N SER A 282 -16.87 -29.73 8.25
CA SER A 282 -17.89 -29.98 9.29
C SER A 282 -19.22 -30.43 8.71
N LYS A 283 -19.74 -31.60 9.10
CA LYS A 283 -21.01 -32.17 8.58
C LYS A 283 -22.21 -31.22 8.68
N THR A 284 -22.40 -30.55 9.82
CA THR A 284 -23.49 -29.57 10.04
C THR A 284 -23.28 -28.27 9.26
N SER A 285 -22.03 -27.94 8.95
CA SER A 285 -21.66 -26.71 8.24
C SER A 285 -21.73 -26.87 6.73
N LYS A 286 -21.62 -28.10 6.22
CA LYS A 286 -21.84 -28.43 4.81
C LYS A 286 -23.26 -28.08 4.35
N LEU A 287 -24.27 -28.33 5.18
CA LEU A 287 -25.66 -28.00 4.84
C LEU A 287 -25.88 -26.49 4.73
N LEU A 288 -25.37 -25.71 5.70
CA LEU A 288 -25.42 -24.25 5.64
C LEU A 288 -24.63 -23.68 4.45
N PHE A 289 -23.43 -24.23 4.19
CA PHE A 289 -22.65 -23.88 3.01
C PHE A 289 -23.41 -24.19 1.73
N PHE A 290 -24.06 -25.34 1.63
CA PHE A 290 -24.84 -25.74 0.47
C PHE A 290 -26.04 -24.83 0.24
N ILE A 291 -26.74 -24.42 1.30
CA ILE A 291 -27.84 -23.45 1.22
C ILE A 291 -27.31 -22.08 0.76
N ILE A 292 -26.23 -21.58 1.38
CA ILE A 292 -25.60 -20.31 0.96
C ILE A 292 -25.16 -20.41 -0.50
N PHE A 293 -24.48 -21.48 -0.89
CA PHE A 293 -24.02 -21.72 -2.25
C PHE A 293 -25.18 -21.74 -3.25
N ILE A 294 -26.28 -22.44 -2.96
CA ILE A 294 -27.47 -22.49 -3.82
C ILE A 294 -28.14 -21.13 -3.94
N VAL A 295 -28.38 -20.43 -2.81
CA VAL A 295 -28.95 -19.08 -2.82
C VAL A 295 -28.06 -18.15 -3.67
N THR A 296 -26.75 -18.31 -3.56
CA THR A 296 -25.81 -17.45 -4.27
C THR A 296 -25.68 -17.80 -5.76
N VAL A 297 -25.75 -19.07 -6.13
CA VAL A 297 -25.77 -19.54 -7.53
C VAL A 297 -27.08 -19.14 -8.21
N SER A 298 -28.21 -19.26 -7.51
CA SER A 298 -29.55 -18.93 -8.03
C SER A 298 -29.76 -17.42 -8.24
N THR A 299 -29.04 -16.55 -7.53
CA THR A 299 -29.06 -15.10 -7.77
C THR A 299 -28.24 -14.64 -9.00
N GLY A 300 -27.64 -15.57 -9.77
CA GLY A 300 -27.04 -15.28 -11.07
C GLY A 300 -25.64 -14.65 -10.98
N SER A 301 -24.62 -15.47 -11.24
CA SER A 301 -23.17 -15.21 -11.33
C SER A 301 -22.47 -14.62 -10.09
N LEU A 302 -22.03 -15.52 -9.20
CA LEU A 302 -21.06 -15.31 -8.10
C LEU A 302 -19.82 -14.50 -8.48
N ILE A 303 -19.43 -14.63 -9.75
CA ILE A 303 -18.13 -14.26 -10.30
C ILE A 303 -18.42 -13.34 -11.49
N ASN A 304 -17.85 -12.13 -11.45
CA ASN A 304 -17.74 -11.32 -12.66
C ASN A 304 -16.57 -11.85 -13.49
N ARG A 305 -16.88 -12.70 -14.49
CA ARG A 305 -15.88 -13.35 -15.34
C ARG A 305 -14.99 -12.35 -16.07
N ASP A 306 -15.50 -11.17 -16.36
CA ASP A 306 -14.77 -10.10 -17.07
C ASP A 306 -13.59 -9.52 -16.27
N ASN A 307 -13.50 -9.87 -14.98
CA ASN A 307 -12.43 -9.45 -14.07
C ASN A 307 -11.47 -10.58 -13.71
N PHE A 308 -11.68 -11.80 -14.22
CA PHE A 308 -10.79 -12.94 -14.03
C PHE A 308 -9.94 -13.16 -15.27
N GLU A 309 -8.64 -13.24 -15.07
CA GLU A 309 -7.66 -13.48 -16.13
C GLU A 309 -6.99 -14.82 -15.83
N PHE A 310 -7.54 -15.89 -16.42
CA PHE A 310 -6.92 -17.21 -16.33
C PHE A 310 -5.87 -17.35 -17.43
N GLY A 311 -4.62 -17.06 -17.08
CA GLY A 311 -3.49 -17.21 -17.99
C GLY A 311 -2.18 -17.41 -17.24
N PHE A 312 -1.41 -18.43 -17.63
CA PHE A 312 -0.05 -18.62 -17.10
C PHE A 312 0.94 -17.58 -17.65
N LEU A 313 0.59 -16.95 -18.79
CA LEU A 313 1.36 -15.90 -19.44
C LEU A 313 0.46 -14.68 -19.60
N LEU A 314 0.97 -13.53 -19.16
CA LEU A 314 0.33 -12.24 -19.38
C LEU A 314 0.91 -11.62 -20.64
N ASN A 315 0.03 -11.21 -21.55
CA ASN A 315 0.42 -10.42 -22.71
C ASN A 315 0.25 -8.92 -22.43
N GLN A 316 0.83 -8.09 -23.30
CA GLN A 316 0.75 -6.64 -23.14
C GLN A 316 -0.69 -6.11 -23.27
N ASP A 317 -1.51 -6.73 -24.13
CA ASP A 317 -2.90 -6.30 -24.35
C ASP A 317 -3.76 -6.45 -23.08
N THR A 318 -3.59 -7.52 -22.31
CA THR A 318 -4.25 -7.71 -21.01
C THR A 318 -3.83 -6.61 -20.04
N ILE A 319 -2.53 -6.27 -19.98
CA ILE A 319 -2.02 -5.19 -19.12
C ILE A 319 -2.60 -3.83 -19.55
N ASP A 320 -2.60 -3.55 -20.86
CA ASP A 320 -3.16 -2.33 -21.45
C ASP A 320 -4.68 -2.23 -21.20
N SER A 321 -5.40 -3.35 -21.14
CA SER A 321 -6.82 -3.37 -20.77
C SER A 321 -7.04 -2.96 -19.30
N TRP A 322 -6.19 -3.41 -18.38
CA TRP A 322 -6.26 -3.01 -16.97
C TRP A 322 -5.96 -1.52 -16.78
N HIS A 323 -5.10 -0.96 -17.64
CA HIS A 323 -4.86 0.48 -17.71
C HIS A 323 -6.09 1.26 -18.12
N ALA A 324 -6.73 0.86 -19.23
CA ALA A 324 -7.92 1.52 -19.74
C ALA A 324 -9.05 1.52 -18.68
N LYS A 325 -9.19 0.42 -17.94
CA LYS A 325 -10.22 0.24 -16.91
C LYS A 325 -9.90 0.88 -15.56
N ARG A 326 -8.70 1.47 -15.38
CA ARG A 326 -8.21 1.96 -14.07
C ARG A 326 -9.12 2.98 -13.40
N ASN A 327 -9.85 3.80 -14.16
CA ASN A 327 -10.73 4.83 -13.63
C ASN A 327 -12.22 4.57 -13.92
N GLU A 328 -12.57 3.36 -14.36
CA GLU A 328 -13.96 3.00 -14.60
C GLU A 328 -14.78 3.00 -13.30
N LYS A 329 -16.08 3.30 -13.41
CA LYS A 329 -17.05 3.37 -12.29
C LYS A 329 -16.81 4.47 -11.24
N GLY A 330 -15.84 5.37 -11.44
CA GLY A 330 -15.57 6.48 -10.52
C GLY A 330 -14.79 6.08 -9.25
N ILE A 331 -14.08 4.95 -9.31
CA ILE A 331 -13.15 4.44 -8.30
C ILE A 331 -11.84 4.21 -9.05
N GLN A 332 -10.69 4.54 -8.44
CA GLN A 332 -9.42 4.08 -8.99
C GLN A 332 -9.30 2.58 -8.68
N GLY A 333 -9.26 1.78 -9.75
CA GLY A 333 -9.09 0.33 -9.71
C GLY A 333 -7.76 -0.08 -9.08
N LEU A 334 -7.44 -1.37 -9.18
CA LEU A 334 -6.15 -1.88 -8.73
C LEU A 334 -5.02 -1.13 -9.45
N PRO A 335 -3.83 -1.01 -8.81
CA PRO A 335 -2.67 -0.54 -9.53
C PRO A 335 -2.60 -1.31 -10.85
N SER A 336 -2.54 -0.59 -11.96
CA SER A 336 -2.28 -1.17 -13.29
C SER A 336 -0.89 -0.79 -13.84
N ASN A 337 -0.21 0.23 -13.27
CA ASN A 337 0.97 0.96 -13.79
C ASN A 337 1.99 0.08 -14.56
N PRO A 338 2.35 0.46 -15.81
CA PRO A 338 3.38 -0.25 -16.54
C PRO A 338 4.75 0.09 -15.95
N ILE A 339 5.63 -0.90 -15.99
CA ILE A 339 6.97 -0.81 -15.44
C ILE A 339 7.76 0.32 -16.13
N LEU A 340 8.38 1.21 -15.35
CA LEU A 340 9.25 2.25 -15.89
C LEU A 340 10.35 1.66 -16.78
N SER A 341 10.45 2.18 -18.01
CA SER A 341 11.45 1.77 -18.99
C SER A 341 12.86 1.96 -18.43
N LEU A 342 13.65 0.89 -18.41
CA LEU A 342 15.07 0.95 -18.01
C LEU A 342 15.86 1.86 -18.96
N LYS A 343 15.54 1.81 -20.27
CA LYS A 343 16.15 2.66 -21.29
C LYS A 343 15.94 4.15 -20.98
N ASP A 344 14.73 4.51 -20.56
CA ASP A 344 14.38 5.91 -20.25
C ASP A 344 15.12 6.41 -19.01
N GLN A 345 15.30 5.54 -18.01
CA GLN A 345 16.05 5.86 -16.79
C GLN A 345 17.55 6.00 -17.04
N ILE A 346 18.14 5.10 -17.84
CA ILE A 346 19.55 5.21 -18.25
C ILE A 346 19.77 6.49 -19.05
N GLY A 347 18.85 6.82 -19.96
CA GLY A 347 18.87 8.07 -20.71
C GLY A 347 18.84 9.30 -19.80
N LEU A 348 17.96 9.29 -18.78
CA LEU A 348 17.85 10.37 -17.80
C LEU A 348 19.16 10.52 -17.00
N LYS A 349 19.70 9.41 -16.48
CA LYS A 349 20.96 9.40 -15.71
C LYS A 349 22.12 9.95 -16.53
N THR A 350 22.25 9.51 -17.79
CA THR A 350 23.31 9.96 -18.70
C THR A 350 23.18 11.45 -19.03
N PHE A 351 21.94 11.93 -19.22
CA PHE A 351 21.72 13.36 -19.44
C PHE A 351 22.13 14.18 -18.23
N PHE A 352 21.72 13.78 -17.02
CA PHE A 352 22.06 14.47 -15.78
C PHE A 352 23.57 14.52 -15.53
N SER A 353 24.27 13.40 -15.70
CA SER A 353 25.73 13.36 -15.50
C SER A 353 26.50 14.29 -16.44
N ASN A 354 25.97 14.53 -17.64
CA ASN A 354 26.67 15.27 -18.69
C ASN A 354 26.28 16.76 -18.76
N ASN A 355 25.09 17.13 -18.29
CA ASN A 355 24.51 18.45 -18.58
C ASN A 355 24.03 19.23 -17.34
N ILE A 356 23.95 18.60 -16.17
CA ILE A 356 23.35 19.19 -14.97
C ILE A 356 24.43 19.34 -13.89
N ASN A 357 24.80 20.57 -13.57
CA ASN A 357 25.89 20.89 -12.63
C ASN A 357 25.41 20.96 -11.18
N ASP A 358 26.31 20.87 -10.21
CA ASP A 358 25.96 20.89 -8.77
C ASP A 358 25.24 22.17 -8.32
N ASN A 359 25.52 23.31 -8.97
CA ASN A 359 24.87 24.59 -8.68
C ASN A 359 23.45 24.69 -9.26
N ASP A 360 23.07 23.79 -10.17
CA ASP A 360 21.73 23.78 -10.77
C ASP A 360 20.70 23.17 -9.82
N LYS A 361 19.48 23.71 -9.83
CA LYS A 361 18.36 23.19 -9.04
C LYS A 361 17.31 22.55 -9.92
N VAL A 362 16.79 21.42 -9.47
CA VAL A 362 15.72 20.70 -10.15
C VAL A 362 14.48 20.73 -9.27
N TYR A 363 13.37 21.18 -9.86
CA TYR A 363 12.08 21.31 -9.21
C TYR A 363 11.08 20.29 -9.77
N TYR A 364 10.08 19.89 -8.98
CA TYR A 364 8.97 19.04 -9.41
C TYR A 364 7.62 19.69 -9.08
N LEU A 365 6.62 19.49 -9.94
CA LEU A 365 5.27 20.05 -9.75
C LEU A 365 4.53 19.39 -8.58
N GLY A 366 4.73 18.10 -8.36
CA GLY A 366 4.12 17.36 -7.28
C GLY A 366 4.20 15.86 -7.56
N TRP A 367 3.66 15.07 -6.65
CA TRP A 367 3.61 13.60 -6.70
C TRP A 367 4.99 12.93 -6.49
N LEU A 368 5.03 11.98 -5.55
CA LEU A 368 6.25 11.31 -5.05
C LEU A 368 7.08 10.61 -6.12
N LEU A 369 6.50 10.12 -7.21
CA LEU A 369 7.27 9.36 -8.20
C LEU A 369 8.15 10.24 -9.12
N VAL A 370 7.92 11.55 -9.17
CA VAL A 370 8.92 12.47 -9.74
C VAL A 370 10.14 12.59 -8.82
N SER A 371 9.95 12.45 -7.51
CA SER A 371 11.05 12.39 -6.55
C SER A 371 11.81 11.06 -6.58
N GLU A 372 11.27 9.99 -7.15
CA GLU A 372 12.02 8.74 -7.36
C GLU A 372 13.09 8.86 -8.44
N ALA A 373 13.00 9.85 -9.34
CA ALA A 373 14.08 10.16 -10.27
C ALA A 373 15.30 10.79 -9.56
N SER A 374 15.12 11.41 -8.39
CA SER A 374 16.21 12.03 -7.61
C SER A 374 17.28 10.99 -7.21
N PRO A 375 16.93 9.83 -6.63
CA PRO A 375 17.88 8.74 -6.39
C PRO A 375 18.52 8.14 -7.66
N ILE A 376 17.83 8.14 -8.80
CA ILE A 376 18.35 7.57 -10.06
C ILE A 376 19.51 8.40 -10.60
N VAL A 377 19.39 9.73 -10.48
CA VAL A 377 20.36 10.70 -10.99
C VAL A 377 21.28 11.27 -9.90
N ASP A 378 21.16 10.75 -8.68
CA ASP A 378 21.91 11.18 -7.48
C ASP A 378 21.86 12.71 -7.25
N LYS A 379 20.68 13.32 -7.39
CA LYS A 379 20.50 14.77 -7.24
C LYS A 379 19.23 15.11 -6.49
N MET A 380 19.32 16.03 -5.52
CA MET A 380 18.16 16.47 -4.73
C MET A 380 17.18 17.29 -5.58
N PHE A 381 15.89 16.92 -5.52
CA PHE A 381 14.82 17.68 -6.17
C PHE A 381 14.00 18.46 -5.13
N PHE A 382 13.40 19.56 -5.55
CA PHE A 382 12.62 20.47 -4.69
C PHE A 382 11.20 20.64 -5.19
N SER A 383 10.21 20.85 -4.31
CA SER A 383 8.88 21.26 -4.79
C SER A 383 8.98 22.59 -5.54
N ILE A 384 8.24 22.73 -6.64
CA ILE A 384 8.15 23.98 -7.41
C ILE A 384 7.65 25.15 -6.57
N ASP A 385 6.89 24.89 -5.51
CA ASP A 385 6.44 25.92 -4.56
C ASP A 385 7.62 26.66 -3.92
N ARG A 386 8.75 25.95 -3.72
CA ARG A 386 9.98 26.56 -3.21
C ARG A 386 10.58 27.56 -4.20
N TYR A 387 10.52 27.27 -5.50
CA TYR A 387 10.99 28.20 -6.55
C TYR A 387 10.20 29.51 -6.52
N PHE A 388 8.88 29.43 -6.37
CA PHE A 388 8.03 30.62 -6.23
C PHE A 388 8.29 31.38 -4.92
N LYS A 389 8.48 30.66 -3.80
CA LYS A 389 8.72 31.27 -2.48
C LYS A 389 10.04 32.05 -2.41
N ILE A 390 11.07 31.61 -3.12
CA ILE A 390 12.39 32.28 -3.14
C ILE A 390 12.50 33.36 -4.22
N GLY A 391 11.40 33.78 -4.83
CA GLY A 391 11.39 34.85 -5.84
C GLY A 391 11.86 34.40 -7.23
N GLN A 392 11.74 33.11 -7.55
CA GLN A 392 12.05 32.55 -8.88
C GLN A 392 13.52 32.74 -9.30
N ILE A 393 14.42 32.71 -8.33
CA ILE A 393 15.86 32.78 -8.51
C ILE A 393 16.54 31.52 -7.98
N ASN A 394 17.63 31.10 -8.61
CA ASN A 394 18.50 30.09 -8.02
C ASN A 394 19.49 30.77 -7.08
N PRO A 395 19.45 30.53 -5.76
CA PRO A 395 20.35 31.17 -4.81
C PRO A 395 21.82 30.72 -5.00
N ASN A 396 22.06 29.62 -5.70
CA ASN A 396 23.40 29.09 -5.96
C ASN A 396 24.00 29.60 -7.29
N GLY A 397 23.30 30.50 -8.00
CA GLY A 397 23.76 31.07 -9.28
C GLY A 397 23.69 30.13 -10.49
N GLY A 398 23.19 28.89 -10.32
CA GLY A 398 22.98 27.94 -11.42
C GLY A 398 21.61 28.08 -12.10
N GLN A 399 21.32 27.19 -13.05
CA GLN A 399 20.04 27.12 -13.74
C GLN A 399 18.94 26.51 -12.84
N SER A 400 17.68 26.84 -13.14
CA SER A 400 16.51 26.25 -12.47
C SER A 400 15.74 25.40 -13.48
N TYR A 401 15.63 24.10 -13.23
CA TYR A 401 14.95 23.15 -14.09
C TYR A 401 13.65 22.66 -13.47
N LEU A 402 12.67 22.32 -14.30
CA LEU A 402 11.47 21.60 -13.91
C LEU A 402 11.48 20.23 -14.57
N ILE A 403 11.28 19.18 -13.77
CA ILE A 403 11.14 17.81 -14.25
C ILE A 403 9.67 17.35 -14.18
N PHE A 404 9.23 16.75 -15.28
CA PHE A 404 8.00 15.97 -15.39
C PHE A 404 8.36 14.50 -15.43
N GLY A 405 7.61 13.70 -14.70
CA GLY A 405 7.80 12.26 -14.65
C GLY A 405 6.68 11.49 -15.37
N PRO A 406 6.76 10.16 -15.29
CA PRO A 406 5.87 9.22 -15.99
C PRO A 406 4.39 9.41 -15.64
N TYR A 407 4.07 9.95 -14.46
CA TYR A 407 2.68 10.16 -14.06
C TYR A 407 2.07 11.45 -14.59
N GLN A 408 2.89 12.35 -15.13
CA GLN A 408 2.43 13.57 -15.78
C GLN A 408 2.40 13.47 -17.31
N LYS A 409 3.07 12.47 -17.91
CA LYS A 409 3.15 12.30 -19.36
C LYS A 409 3.33 10.84 -19.79
N GLY A 410 3.04 10.57 -21.05
CA GLY A 410 3.20 9.23 -21.63
C GLY A 410 2.11 8.26 -21.15
N LYS A 411 2.32 6.96 -21.40
CA LYS A 411 1.32 5.90 -21.12
C LYS A 411 0.97 5.75 -19.63
N LEU A 412 1.85 6.24 -18.76
CA LEU A 412 1.72 6.21 -17.30
C LEU A 412 0.94 7.40 -16.71
N SER A 413 0.56 8.35 -17.56
CA SER A 413 -0.08 9.58 -17.13
C SER A 413 -1.39 9.31 -16.39
N ILE A 414 -1.50 9.82 -15.17
CA ILE A 414 -2.74 9.80 -14.37
C ILE A 414 -3.51 11.12 -14.48
N VAL A 415 -2.95 12.07 -15.22
CA VAL A 415 -3.53 13.38 -15.51
C VAL A 415 -4.10 13.38 -16.94
N GLY A 416 -4.98 14.33 -17.23
CA GLY A 416 -5.60 14.45 -18.56
C GLY A 416 -4.55 14.62 -19.68
N LEU A 417 -4.87 14.15 -20.89
CA LEU A 417 -3.95 14.10 -22.04
C LEU A 417 -3.18 15.41 -22.29
N ASN A 418 -3.84 16.56 -22.14
CA ASN A 418 -3.25 17.87 -22.40
C ASN A 418 -2.53 18.48 -21.17
N TYR A 419 -2.47 17.77 -20.04
CA TYR A 419 -1.89 18.30 -18.81
C TYR A 419 -0.41 18.63 -18.98
N HIS A 420 0.37 17.69 -19.51
CA HIS A 420 1.80 17.87 -19.76
C HIS A 420 2.04 19.12 -20.62
N ASP A 421 1.42 19.16 -21.80
CA ASP A 421 1.67 20.21 -22.79
C ASP A 421 1.24 21.59 -22.26
N LYS A 422 0.12 21.66 -21.54
CA LYS A 422 -0.32 22.90 -20.86
C LYS A 422 0.70 23.37 -19.83
N LYS A 423 1.22 22.46 -19.00
CA LYS A 423 2.18 22.81 -17.95
C LYS A 423 3.54 23.18 -18.54
N VAL A 424 3.98 22.50 -19.59
CA VAL A 424 5.20 22.84 -20.32
C VAL A 424 5.06 24.24 -20.94
N ALA A 425 3.99 24.51 -21.69
CA ALA A 425 3.76 25.81 -22.30
C ALA A 425 3.75 26.96 -21.26
N TRP A 426 3.16 26.70 -20.08
CA TRP A 426 3.09 27.70 -19.02
C TRP A 426 4.42 27.89 -18.27
N LEU A 427 5.07 26.81 -17.86
CA LEU A 427 6.17 26.85 -16.89
C LEU A 427 7.57 26.79 -17.51
N CYS A 428 7.70 26.18 -18.69
CA CYS A 428 8.99 25.93 -19.32
C CYS A 428 9.37 27.05 -20.28
N GLN A 429 10.62 27.50 -20.20
CA GLN A 429 11.25 28.39 -21.19
C GLN A 429 11.69 27.59 -22.40
N GLU A 430 12.38 26.48 -22.17
CA GLU A 430 12.83 25.55 -23.20
C GLU A 430 12.90 24.12 -22.64
N ILE A 431 12.53 23.13 -23.44
CA ILE A 431 12.73 21.72 -23.13
C ILE A 431 14.20 21.38 -23.43
N VAL A 432 14.91 20.87 -22.43
CA VAL A 432 16.34 20.50 -22.56
C VAL A 432 16.55 18.99 -22.65
N TYR A 433 15.55 18.21 -22.22
CA TYR A 433 15.58 16.76 -22.30
C TYR A 433 14.16 16.22 -22.42
N GLU A 434 13.97 15.26 -23.31
CA GLU A 434 12.71 14.54 -23.44
C GLU A 434 12.93 13.08 -23.85
N ASN A 435 12.25 12.19 -23.14
CA ASN A 435 12.05 10.80 -23.54
C ASN A 435 10.58 10.41 -23.25
N PRO A 436 10.12 9.18 -23.55
CA PRO A 436 8.73 8.80 -23.32
C PRO A 436 8.23 8.95 -21.86
N SER A 437 9.12 8.83 -20.87
CA SER A 437 8.78 8.87 -19.43
C SER A 437 9.07 10.22 -18.75
N TYR A 438 10.04 11.00 -19.24
CA TYR A 438 10.54 12.19 -18.56
C TYR A 438 10.65 13.39 -19.52
N THR A 439 10.34 14.57 -18.98
CA THR A 439 10.67 15.86 -19.62
C THR A 439 11.42 16.69 -18.61
N LEU A 440 12.55 17.27 -19.02
CA LEU A 440 13.24 18.30 -18.25
C LEU A 440 13.23 19.59 -19.07
N CYS A 441 12.92 20.71 -18.41
CA CYS A 441 12.90 22.01 -19.05
C CYS A 441 13.52 23.08 -18.14
N LYS A 442 14.05 24.16 -18.72
CA LYS A 442 14.41 25.35 -17.93
C LYS A 442 13.15 26.09 -17.51
N LEU A 443 13.08 26.51 -16.25
CA LEU A 443 11.93 27.25 -15.72
C LEU A 443 11.92 28.69 -16.26
N LYS A 444 10.75 29.18 -16.62
CA LYS A 444 10.53 30.62 -16.84
C LYS A 444 10.66 31.38 -15.51
N SER A 445 11.03 32.66 -15.61
CA SER A 445 10.96 33.64 -14.53
C SER A 445 9.68 34.47 -14.64
N ASN A 446 9.35 35.21 -13.57
CA ASN A 446 8.20 36.13 -13.48
C ASN A 446 6.82 35.48 -13.68
N LEU A 447 6.68 34.21 -13.29
CA LEU A 447 5.43 33.47 -13.32
C LEU A 447 4.62 33.66 -12.02
N LYS A 448 3.30 33.62 -12.13
CA LYS A 448 2.40 33.37 -11.00
C LYS A 448 1.81 31.99 -11.18
N TYR A 449 2.05 31.09 -10.23
CA TYR A 449 1.55 29.72 -10.27
C TYR A 449 1.11 29.30 -8.87
N GLU A 450 -0.03 28.61 -8.81
CA GLU A 450 -0.49 27.92 -7.62
C GLU A 450 -0.48 26.42 -7.91
N ASN A 451 0.17 25.66 -7.05
CA ASN A 451 0.33 24.23 -7.23
C ASN A 451 -0.90 23.45 -6.79
N LYS A 452 -1.81 23.24 -7.74
CA LYS A 452 -3.00 22.42 -7.57
C LYS A 452 -2.75 20.91 -7.76
N ALA A 453 -1.50 20.44 -7.71
CA ALA A 453 -1.20 19.03 -7.93
C ALA A 453 -1.74 18.10 -6.83
N TYR A 454 -2.18 18.67 -5.70
CA TYR A 454 -2.71 17.96 -4.52
C TYR A 454 -4.16 18.32 -4.19
N GLU A 455 -4.81 19.14 -5.04
CA GLU A 455 -6.26 19.35 -5.07
C GLU A 455 -6.91 18.30 -5.97
#